data_AF-A0A2T7LUW1-F1
#
_entry.id   AF-A0A2T7LUW1-F1
#
_cell.length_a   1.000
_cell.length_b   1.000
_cell.length_c   1.000
_cell.angle_alpha   90.00
_cell.angle_beta   90.00
_cell.angle_gamma   90.00
#
_symmetry.space_group_name_H-M   'P 1'
#
loop_
_entity.id
_entity.type
_entity.pdbx_description
1 polymer ?
#
loop_
_entity_poly.entity_id
_entity_poly.type
_entity_poly.pdbx_seq_one_letter_code
_entity_poly.pdbx_strand_id
1 'polypeptide(L)'
;MSGTARGDFPSRPAAHLAGLTDRVRRLADRALARTTAERALDVALGTALLVLTCPAVAVAALALTARRTPGGAWDRRPRAGLGGRVFELRTLRTRRLRLDLFSRLPHVVRGDLALVGPAPLPPGDPRATGPGARRWRQELRPGLTGLAQVRARSGMPWDDPALLDQHYAEHHGVVLDLAILAEAARTPLRDRLRKARRTKAHLSDADHRPPACRRVD
;
A
#
# COMPACT_ATOMS: atom_id res chain seq x y z
N MET A 1 5.18 -8.46 78.31
CA MET A 1 6.47 -8.66 77.62
C MET A 1 6.49 -10.12 77.20
N SER A 2 6.54 -10.54 75.95
CA SER A 2 7.38 -10.07 74.85
C SER A 2 6.71 -10.41 73.51
N GLY A 3 6.80 -9.50 72.55
CA GLY A 3 6.34 -9.72 71.18
C GLY A 3 7.42 -10.39 70.33
N THR A 4 7.00 -11.22 69.37
CA THR A 4 7.85 -11.69 68.28
C THR A 4 7.17 -11.37 66.95
N ALA A 5 7.55 -10.24 66.35
CA ALA A 5 7.23 -9.91 64.97
C ALA A 5 8.15 -10.72 64.05
N ARG A 6 7.58 -11.71 63.35
CA ARG A 6 8.26 -12.44 62.26
C ARG A 6 7.99 -11.64 60.98
N GLY A 7 9.00 -10.93 60.49
CA GLY A 7 8.92 -10.21 59.23
C GLY A 7 8.94 -11.19 58.06
N ASP A 8 7.79 -11.39 57.41
CA ASP A 8 7.69 -12.03 56.10
C ASP A 8 8.29 -11.10 55.05
N PHE A 9 9.56 -11.34 54.70
CA PHE A 9 10.17 -10.73 53.53
C PHE A 9 9.82 -11.56 52.30
N PRO A 10 9.01 -11.04 51.35
CA PRO A 10 8.76 -11.76 50.11
C PRO A 10 10.08 -11.94 49.36
N SER A 11 10.33 -13.18 48.95
CA SER A 11 11.54 -13.56 48.23
C SER A 11 11.64 -12.78 46.90
N ARG A 12 12.75 -12.05 46.74
CA ARG A 12 13.13 -11.22 45.58
C ARG A 12 12.90 -11.81 44.16
N PRO A 13 12.92 -13.13 43.88
CA PRO A 13 12.65 -13.64 42.53
C PRO A 13 11.23 -13.36 41.99
N ALA A 14 10.20 -13.33 42.84
CA ALA A 14 8.82 -13.19 42.38
C ALA A 14 8.52 -11.80 41.78
N ALA A 15 9.12 -10.74 42.35
CA ALA A 15 8.97 -9.37 41.87
C ALA A 15 9.65 -9.13 40.50
N HIS A 16 10.78 -9.79 40.25
CA HIS A 16 11.50 -9.68 38.98
C HIS A 16 10.75 -10.38 37.83
N LEU A 17 10.19 -11.58 38.10
CA LEU A 17 9.37 -12.32 37.14
C LEU A 17 8.06 -11.57 36.83
N ALA A 18 7.40 -10.99 37.85
CA ALA A 18 6.23 -10.14 37.65
C ALA A 18 6.57 -8.93 36.75
N GLY A 19 7.67 -8.22 37.01
CA GLY A 19 8.11 -7.09 36.18
C GLY A 19 8.44 -7.44 34.73
N LEU A 20 8.92 -8.66 34.47
CA LEU A 20 9.16 -9.20 33.12
C LEU A 20 7.84 -9.47 32.39
N THR A 21 6.89 -10.16 33.03
CA THR A 21 5.57 -10.45 32.43
C THR A 21 4.82 -9.18 32.06
N ASP A 22 4.93 -8.14 32.90
CA ASP A 22 4.27 -6.86 32.71
C ASP A 22 4.88 -6.06 31.55
N ARG A 23 6.19 -6.14 31.35
CA ARG A 23 6.84 -5.58 30.15
C ARG A 23 6.46 -6.34 28.89
N VAL A 24 6.47 -7.67 28.94
CA VAL A 24 6.08 -8.52 27.80
C VAL A 24 4.65 -8.22 27.39
N ARG A 25 3.72 -8.12 28.35
CA ARG A 25 2.33 -7.75 28.11
C ARG A 25 2.19 -6.36 27.51
N ARG A 26 2.84 -5.33 28.06
CA ARG A 26 2.81 -3.97 27.49
C ARG A 26 3.38 -3.90 26.06
N LEU A 27 4.42 -4.69 25.76
CA LEU A 27 4.99 -4.78 24.42
C LEU A 27 4.04 -5.50 23.45
N ALA A 28 3.42 -6.60 23.90
CA ALA A 28 2.39 -7.30 23.15
C ALA A 28 1.17 -6.42 22.88
N ASP A 29 0.68 -5.71 23.89
CA ASP A 29 -0.45 -4.77 23.79
C ASP A 29 -0.15 -3.66 22.77
N ARG A 30 1.06 -3.10 22.80
CA ARG A 30 1.49 -2.09 21.82
C ARG A 30 1.60 -2.67 20.41
N ALA A 31 2.12 -3.89 20.25
CA ALA A 31 2.22 -4.55 18.97
C ALA A 31 0.83 -4.89 18.38
N LEU A 32 -0.07 -5.40 19.20
CA LEU A 32 -1.46 -5.68 18.83
C LEU A 32 -2.24 -4.39 18.52
N ALA A 33 -2.04 -3.32 19.30
CA ALA A 33 -2.65 -2.03 19.04
C ALA A 33 -2.18 -1.44 17.69
N ARG A 34 -0.89 -1.59 17.36
CA ARG A 34 -0.32 -1.15 16.07
C ARG A 34 -0.96 -1.86 14.88
N THR A 35 -1.02 -3.20 14.92
CA THR A 35 -1.62 -3.99 13.83
C THR A 35 -3.13 -3.74 13.69
N THR A 36 -3.81 -3.47 14.80
CA THR A 36 -5.24 -3.12 14.81
C THR A 36 -5.49 -1.72 14.27
N ALA A 37 -4.66 -0.73 14.64
CA ALA A 37 -4.78 0.65 14.16
C ALA A 37 -4.48 0.77 12.67
N GLU A 38 -3.43 0.12 12.19
CA GLU A 38 -3.10 0.02 10.76
C GLU A 38 -4.25 -0.63 10.00
N ARG A 39 -4.84 -1.70 10.56
CA ARG A 39 -5.99 -2.35 9.93
C ARG A 39 -7.24 -1.47 9.92
N ALA A 40 -7.52 -0.74 10.99
CA ALA A 40 -8.67 0.16 11.06
C ALA A 40 -8.53 1.31 10.04
N LEU A 41 -7.33 1.89 9.94
CA LEU A 41 -7.00 2.92 8.97
C LEU A 41 -7.15 2.39 7.53
N ASP A 42 -6.63 1.20 7.25
CA ASP A 42 -6.75 0.53 5.96
C ASP A 42 -8.20 0.32 5.55
N VAL A 43 -9.04 -0.17 6.46
CA VAL A 43 -10.45 -0.42 6.18
C VAL A 43 -11.21 0.90 6.02
N ALA A 44 -10.94 1.90 6.86
CA ALA A 44 -11.61 3.20 6.79
C ALA A 44 -11.27 3.94 5.50
N LEU A 45 -9.98 4.13 5.19
CA LEU A 45 -9.55 4.75 3.93
C LEU A 45 -9.92 3.89 2.72
N GLY A 46 -9.76 2.57 2.80
CA GLY A 46 -10.12 1.66 1.72
C GLY A 46 -11.60 1.73 1.36
N THR A 47 -12.46 1.80 2.37
CA THR A 47 -13.92 1.94 2.20
C THR A 47 -14.26 3.32 1.65
N ALA A 48 -13.70 4.40 2.20
CA ALA A 48 -13.92 5.75 1.71
C ALA A 48 -13.52 5.91 0.23
N LEU A 49 -12.33 5.43 -0.13
CA LEU A 49 -11.85 5.44 -1.52
C LEU A 49 -12.72 4.56 -2.42
N LEU A 50 -13.21 3.41 -1.92
CA LEU A 50 -14.07 2.51 -2.69
C LEU A 50 -15.37 3.21 -3.02
N VAL A 51 -16.05 3.81 -2.03
CA VAL A 51 -17.31 4.53 -2.23
C VAL A 51 -17.11 5.68 -3.22
N LEU A 52 -16.03 6.46 -3.07
CA LEU A 52 -15.72 7.59 -3.94
C LEU A 52 -15.44 7.17 -5.39
N THR A 53 -14.72 6.06 -5.59
CA THR A 53 -14.27 5.63 -6.92
C THR A 53 -15.18 4.59 -7.57
N CYS A 54 -16.13 4.01 -6.83
CA CYS A 54 -17.10 3.04 -7.30
C CYS A 54 -17.80 3.45 -8.61
N PRO A 55 -18.40 4.65 -8.74
CA PRO A 55 -19.09 5.03 -9.98
C PRO A 55 -18.14 5.05 -11.19
N ALA A 56 -16.92 5.56 -11.02
CA ALA A 56 -15.93 5.61 -12.10
C ALA A 56 -15.47 4.20 -12.51
N VAL A 57 -15.24 3.31 -11.56
CA VAL A 57 -14.89 1.90 -11.83
C VAL A 57 -16.05 1.17 -12.52
N ALA A 58 -17.30 1.40 -12.07
CA ALA A 58 -18.49 0.81 -12.67
C ALA A 58 -18.68 1.26 -14.13
N VAL A 59 -18.59 2.56 -14.40
CA VAL A 59 -18.67 3.10 -15.77
C VAL A 59 -17.56 2.53 -16.66
N ALA A 60 -16.33 2.43 -16.16
CA ALA A 60 -15.23 1.86 -16.93
C ALA A 60 -15.42 0.35 -17.20
N ALA A 61 -15.91 -0.40 -16.22
CA ALA A 61 -16.26 -1.82 -16.41
C ALA A 61 -17.37 -1.99 -17.44
N LEU A 62 -18.44 -1.17 -17.36
CA LEU A 62 -19.53 -1.16 -18.34
C LEU A 62 -19.00 -0.83 -19.74
N ALA A 63 -18.17 0.21 -19.87
CA ALA A 63 -17.59 0.62 -21.14
C ALA A 63 -16.70 -0.47 -21.77
N LEU A 64 -15.89 -1.17 -20.98
CA LEU A 64 -15.06 -2.29 -21.45
C LEU A 64 -15.91 -3.48 -21.92
N THR A 65 -17.01 -3.77 -21.20
CA THR A 65 -17.97 -4.81 -21.57
C THR A 65 -18.73 -4.44 -22.84
N ALA A 66 -19.23 -3.21 -22.94
CA ALA A 66 -19.96 -2.71 -24.12
C ALA A 66 -19.08 -2.72 -25.39
N ARG A 67 -17.77 -2.45 -25.24
CA ARG A 67 -16.79 -2.52 -26.34
C ARG A 67 -16.39 -3.95 -26.72
N ARG A 68 -16.96 -4.98 -26.08
CA ARG A 68 -16.62 -6.41 -26.28
C ARG A 68 -15.11 -6.66 -26.25
N THR A 69 -14.44 -6.05 -25.28
CA THR A 69 -12.98 -6.19 -25.13
C THR A 69 -12.61 -7.68 -25.02
N PRO A 70 -11.66 -8.19 -25.84
CA PRO A 70 -11.26 -9.59 -25.80
C PRO A 70 -10.83 -10.04 -24.40
N GLY A 71 -11.50 -11.05 -23.85
CA GLY A 71 -11.30 -11.53 -22.47
C GLY A 71 -11.95 -10.66 -21.38
N GLY A 72 -12.95 -9.84 -21.73
CA GLY A 72 -13.80 -9.11 -20.79
C GLY A 72 -13.16 -7.90 -20.10
N ALA A 73 -13.89 -7.31 -19.16
CA ALA A 73 -13.45 -6.12 -18.41
C ALA A 73 -12.42 -6.43 -17.30
N TRP A 74 -12.35 -7.68 -16.85
CA TRP A 74 -11.62 -8.08 -15.63
C TRP A 74 -10.48 -9.05 -15.95
N ASP A 75 -9.29 -8.79 -15.42
CA ASP A 75 -8.19 -9.75 -15.34
C ASP A 75 -8.20 -10.37 -13.93
N ARG A 76 -7.95 -11.68 -13.86
CA ARG A 76 -7.93 -12.46 -12.61
C ARG A 76 -6.60 -13.18 -12.52
N ARG A 77 -5.88 -12.96 -11.42
CA ARG A 77 -4.56 -13.56 -11.21
C ARG A 77 -4.44 -14.06 -9.77
N PRO A 78 -3.98 -15.30 -9.53
CA PRO A 78 -3.70 -15.77 -8.18
C PRO A 78 -2.54 -14.97 -7.58
N ARG A 79 -2.66 -14.60 -6.31
CA ARG A 79 -1.63 -13.89 -5.54
C ARG A 79 -1.47 -14.50 -4.16
N ALA A 80 -0.24 -14.48 -3.66
CA ALA A 80 0.05 -14.86 -2.28
C ALA A 80 -0.35 -13.72 -1.33
N GLY A 81 -1.12 -14.06 -0.30
CA GLY A 81 -1.61 -13.16 0.74
C GLY A 81 -1.14 -13.57 2.14
N LEU A 82 -1.77 -12.97 3.15
CA LEU A 82 -1.46 -13.19 4.57
C LEU A 82 -1.55 -14.68 4.94
N GLY A 83 -0.61 -15.16 5.74
CA GLY A 83 -0.50 -16.55 6.17
C GLY A 83 -0.24 -17.53 5.03
N GLY A 84 0.24 -17.05 3.88
CA GLY A 84 0.43 -17.87 2.68
C GLY A 84 -0.87 -18.22 1.95
N ARG A 85 -2.00 -17.62 2.34
CA ARG A 85 -3.29 -17.85 1.66
C ARG A 85 -3.23 -17.30 0.24
N VAL A 86 -3.59 -18.12 -0.73
CA VAL A 86 -3.72 -17.67 -2.12
C VAL A 86 -5.12 -17.10 -2.33
N PHE A 87 -5.21 -15.93 -2.95
CA PHE A 87 -6.47 -15.33 -3.36
C PHE A 87 -6.43 -14.89 -4.82
N GLU A 88 -7.59 -14.85 -5.47
CA GLU A 88 -7.69 -14.30 -6.83
C GLU A 88 -7.77 -12.78 -6.78
N LEU A 89 -6.72 -12.10 -7.22
CA LEU A 89 -6.74 -10.66 -7.40
C LEU A 89 -7.48 -10.32 -8.69
N ARG A 90 -8.57 -9.57 -8.57
CA ARG A 90 -9.34 -9.04 -9.70
C ARG A 90 -8.90 -7.61 -9.98
N THR A 91 -8.55 -7.32 -11.23
CA THR A 91 -8.15 -5.97 -11.66
C THR A 91 -8.86 -5.60 -12.94
N LEU A 92 -9.25 -4.33 -13.07
CA LEU A 92 -9.85 -3.82 -14.29
C LEU A 92 -8.81 -3.75 -15.41
N ARG A 93 -9.17 -4.14 -16.63
CA ARG A 93 -8.28 -4.18 -17.81
C ARG A 93 -8.14 -2.81 -18.49
N THR A 94 -7.84 -1.78 -17.70
CA THR A 94 -7.58 -0.42 -18.20
C THR A 94 -6.61 0.32 -17.30
N ARG A 95 -5.64 1.01 -17.90
CA ARG A 95 -4.70 1.87 -17.15
C ARG A 95 -5.17 3.34 -17.08
N ARG A 96 -6.32 3.65 -17.68
CA ARG A 96 -6.85 5.02 -17.70
C ARG A 96 -7.23 5.45 -16.29
N LEU A 97 -6.79 6.64 -15.90
CA LEU A 97 -7.07 7.25 -14.59
C LEU A 97 -6.70 6.36 -13.38
N ARG A 98 -5.81 5.37 -13.56
CA ARG A 98 -5.46 4.35 -12.56
C ARG A 98 -6.66 3.55 -12.02
N LEU A 99 -7.70 3.37 -12.84
CA LEU A 99 -8.90 2.63 -12.45
C LEU A 99 -8.62 1.14 -12.18
N ASP A 100 -7.56 0.57 -12.76
CA ASP A 100 -7.05 -0.75 -12.40
C ASP A 100 -6.68 -0.85 -10.92
N LEU A 101 -6.10 0.19 -10.34
CA LEU A 101 -5.71 0.22 -8.94
C LEU A 101 -6.94 0.37 -8.04
N PHE A 102 -7.85 1.30 -8.36
CA PHE A 102 -9.07 1.49 -7.58
C PHE A 102 -10.01 0.28 -7.62
N SER A 103 -10.02 -0.48 -8.73
CA SER A 103 -10.80 -1.71 -8.84
C SER A 103 -10.40 -2.81 -7.83
N ARG A 104 -9.22 -2.68 -7.21
CA ARG A 104 -8.71 -3.63 -6.20
C ARG A 104 -9.12 -3.27 -4.78
N LEU A 105 -9.70 -2.09 -4.54
CA LEU A 105 -10.15 -1.65 -3.21
C LEU A 105 -11.13 -2.62 -2.51
N PRO A 106 -12.02 -3.36 -3.20
CA PRO A 106 -12.83 -4.38 -2.54
C PRO A 106 -12.01 -5.46 -1.83
N HIS A 107 -10.80 -5.78 -2.31
CA HIS A 107 -9.89 -6.72 -1.65
C HIS A 107 -9.26 -6.14 -0.38
N VAL A 108 -9.12 -4.81 -0.28
CA VAL A 108 -8.65 -4.15 0.95
C VAL A 108 -9.71 -4.26 2.05
N VAL A 109 -10.96 -3.97 1.69
CA VAL A 109 -12.11 -4.07 2.60
C VAL A 109 -12.32 -5.51 3.06
N ARG A 110 -12.26 -6.50 2.15
CA ARG A 110 -12.32 -7.94 2.48
C ARG A 110 -11.15 -8.42 3.32
N GLY A 111 -10.00 -7.76 3.20
CA GLY A 111 -8.79 -8.08 3.96
C GLY A 111 -7.77 -8.96 3.25
N ASP A 112 -7.96 -9.23 1.96
CA ASP A 112 -6.96 -9.90 1.13
C ASP A 112 -5.75 -8.97 0.87
N LEU A 113 -6.00 -7.66 0.78
CA LEU A 113 -4.99 -6.61 0.60
C LEU A 113 -4.97 -5.63 1.77
N ALA A 114 -3.84 -4.92 1.90
CA ALA A 114 -3.68 -3.68 2.65
C ALA A 114 -3.58 -2.48 1.68
N LEU A 115 -3.78 -1.24 2.12
CA LEU A 115 -3.53 -0.07 1.27
C LEU A 115 -2.03 0.09 1.01
N VAL A 116 -1.23 -0.16 2.04
CA VAL A 116 0.23 -0.13 2.00
C VAL A 116 0.76 -1.50 2.41
N GLY A 117 1.70 -2.03 1.64
CA GLY A 117 2.28 -3.33 1.89
C GLY A 117 3.24 -3.76 0.79
N PRO A 118 3.92 -4.91 0.98
CA PRO A 118 4.80 -5.47 -0.03
C PRO A 118 4.03 -5.83 -1.31
N ALA A 119 4.72 -5.87 -2.44
CA ALA A 119 4.06 -6.11 -3.73
C ALA A 119 3.34 -7.49 -3.75
N PRO A 120 2.11 -7.58 -4.30
CA PRO A 120 1.39 -8.84 -4.43
C PRO A 120 2.06 -9.71 -5.48
N LEU A 121 2.76 -10.75 -5.05
CA LEU A 121 3.47 -11.68 -5.94
C LEU A 121 2.59 -12.89 -6.28
N PRO A 122 2.78 -13.51 -7.46
CA PRO A 122 2.18 -14.80 -7.77
C PRO A 122 2.62 -15.88 -6.76
N PRO A 123 1.77 -16.88 -6.47
CA PRO A 123 2.21 -18.05 -5.73
C PRO A 123 3.36 -18.74 -6.48
N GLY A 124 4.42 -19.10 -5.76
CA GLY A 124 5.62 -19.74 -6.35
C GLY A 124 6.64 -18.77 -6.97
N ASP A 125 6.42 -17.46 -6.93
CA ASP A 125 7.48 -16.50 -7.30
C ASP A 125 8.70 -16.73 -6.37
N PRO A 126 9.94 -16.84 -6.89
CA PRO A 126 11.14 -17.01 -6.08
C PRO A 126 11.28 -15.92 -5.01
N ARG A 127 10.85 -14.69 -5.30
CA ARG A 127 10.86 -13.56 -4.35
C ARG A 127 9.82 -13.71 -3.23
N ALA A 128 8.82 -14.57 -3.41
CA ALA A 128 7.84 -14.91 -2.38
C ALA A 128 8.22 -16.17 -1.60
N THR A 129 8.99 -17.09 -2.20
CA THR A 129 9.22 -18.43 -1.68
C THR A 129 10.63 -18.61 -1.11
N GLY A 130 11.56 -17.68 -1.38
CA GLY A 130 12.93 -17.72 -0.86
C GLY A 130 12.98 -17.84 0.67
N PRO A 131 13.95 -18.59 1.25
CA PRO A 131 13.98 -18.91 2.69
C PRO A 131 13.90 -17.68 3.61
N GLY A 132 14.55 -16.57 3.24
CA GLY A 132 14.48 -15.31 3.99
C GLY A 132 13.23 -14.47 3.74
N ALA A 133 12.65 -14.56 2.53
CA ALA A 133 11.49 -13.76 2.12
C ALA A 133 10.15 -14.36 2.54
N ARG A 134 10.07 -15.69 2.55
CA ARG A 134 8.83 -16.46 2.77
C ARG A 134 8.18 -16.11 4.10
N ARG A 135 8.98 -15.99 5.16
CA ARG A 135 8.48 -15.77 6.52
C ARG A 135 7.78 -14.40 6.65
N TRP A 136 8.51 -13.30 6.47
CA TRP A 136 7.94 -11.97 6.65
C TRP A 136 6.85 -11.62 5.62
N ARG A 137 6.91 -12.20 4.40
CA ARG A 137 5.83 -12.02 3.42
C ARG A 137 4.52 -12.70 3.81
N GLN A 138 4.57 -13.77 4.60
CA GLN A 138 3.37 -14.44 5.12
C GLN A 138 2.84 -13.77 6.39
N GLU A 139 3.67 -12.99 7.09
CA GLU A 139 3.26 -12.23 8.28
C GLU A 139 2.53 -10.92 7.92
N LEU A 140 2.69 -10.42 6.69
CA LEU A 140 2.09 -9.17 6.22
C LEU A 140 1.06 -9.38 5.11
N ARG A 141 0.09 -8.47 5.04
CA ARG A 141 -0.83 -8.41 3.90
C ARG A 141 -0.13 -7.73 2.73
N PRO A 142 -0.25 -8.26 1.50
CA PRO A 142 0.25 -7.56 0.33
C PRO A 142 -0.49 -6.23 0.13
N GLY A 143 0.24 -5.22 -0.35
CA GLY A 143 -0.23 -3.86 -0.50
C GLY A 143 -0.77 -3.54 -1.88
N LEU A 144 -1.82 -2.72 -1.94
CA LEU A 144 -2.25 -2.05 -3.15
C LEU A 144 -1.21 -1.02 -3.63
N THR A 145 -0.53 -0.38 -2.68
CA THR A 145 0.71 0.39 -2.86
C THR A 145 1.80 -0.13 -1.92
N GLY A 146 3.05 0.26 -2.12
CA GLY A 146 4.16 -0.14 -1.25
C GLY A 146 5.43 0.66 -1.51
N LEU A 147 6.38 0.59 -0.57
CA LEU A 147 7.64 1.31 -0.65
C LEU A 147 8.38 1.00 -1.96
N ALA A 148 8.52 -0.28 -2.31
CA ALA A 148 9.12 -0.72 -3.56
C ALA A 148 8.40 -0.16 -4.79
N GLN A 149 7.07 -0.06 -4.78
CA GLN A 149 6.29 0.41 -5.93
C GLN A 149 6.41 1.93 -6.16
N VAL A 150 6.57 2.68 -5.07
CA VAL A 150 6.74 4.13 -5.12
C VAL A 150 8.17 4.46 -5.54
N ARG A 151 9.17 3.78 -4.95
CA ARG A 151 10.60 3.95 -5.26
C ARG A 151 11.03 3.33 -6.59
N ALA A 152 10.34 2.32 -7.12
CA ALA A 152 10.60 1.83 -8.47
C ALA A 152 10.52 2.94 -9.55
N ARG A 153 9.90 4.08 -9.24
CA ARG A 153 9.81 5.24 -10.14
C ARG A 153 11.01 6.17 -10.10
N SER A 154 11.86 6.13 -9.06
CA SER A 154 13.10 6.93 -9.04
C SER A 154 14.14 6.39 -10.01
N GLY A 155 14.04 5.13 -10.41
CA GLY A 155 14.96 4.50 -11.37
C GLY A 155 16.40 4.40 -10.84
N MET A 156 16.60 4.51 -9.53
CA MET A 156 17.93 4.46 -8.94
C MET A 156 18.44 3.02 -8.93
N PRO A 157 19.71 2.75 -9.29
CA PRO A 157 20.26 1.38 -9.38
C PRO A 157 20.20 0.58 -8.08
N TRP A 158 20.13 1.25 -6.93
CA TRP A 158 20.08 0.64 -5.60
C TRP A 158 18.65 0.38 -5.08
N ASP A 159 17.62 0.76 -5.82
CA ASP A 159 16.21 0.52 -5.44
C ASP A 159 15.78 -0.92 -5.79
N ASP A 160 16.41 -1.93 -5.17
CA ASP A 160 15.98 -3.33 -5.31
C ASP A 160 14.59 -3.52 -4.68
N PRO A 161 13.55 -3.90 -5.46
CA PRO A 161 12.21 -4.11 -4.93
C PRO A 161 12.12 -5.11 -3.79
N ALA A 162 12.97 -6.15 -3.78
CA ALA A 162 12.98 -7.16 -2.72
C ALA A 162 13.52 -6.60 -1.41
N LEU A 163 14.60 -5.81 -1.48
CA LEU A 163 15.18 -5.14 -0.31
C LEU A 163 14.26 -4.06 0.24
N LEU A 164 13.59 -3.28 -0.63
CA LEU A 164 12.63 -2.27 -0.20
C LEU A 164 11.39 -2.89 0.44
N ASP A 165 10.87 -3.99 -0.10
CA ASP A 165 9.75 -4.72 0.52
C ASP A 165 10.18 -5.34 1.87
N GLN A 166 11.41 -5.85 1.99
CA GLN A 166 11.95 -6.34 3.26
C GLN A 166 12.14 -5.21 4.28
N HIS A 167 12.70 -4.08 3.87
CA HIS A 167 12.87 -2.91 4.72
C HIS A 167 11.53 -2.40 5.24
N TYR A 168 10.51 -2.37 4.37
CA TYR A 168 9.14 -2.10 4.78
C TYR A 168 8.66 -3.14 5.80
N ALA A 169 8.88 -4.43 5.58
CA ALA A 169 8.44 -5.45 6.51
C ALA A 169 9.05 -5.31 7.91
N GLU A 170 10.29 -4.83 8.00
CA GLU A 170 10.99 -4.60 9.28
C GLU A 170 10.54 -3.30 9.98
N HIS A 171 10.12 -2.27 9.23
CA HIS A 171 9.87 -0.93 9.77
C HIS A 171 8.42 -0.43 9.57
N HIS A 172 7.52 -1.25 9.04
CA HIS A 172 6.12 -0.91 8.73
C HIS A 172 5.43 -0.28 9.92
N GLY A 173 4.71 0.82 9.70
CA GLY A 173 4.14 1.65 10.76
C GLY A 173 3.22 2.70 10.16
N VAL A 174 2.22 3.16 10.92
CA VAL A 174 1.26 4.20 10.48
C VAL A 174 1.93 5.41 9.82
N VAL A 175 3.07 5.89 10.35
CA VAL A 175 3.80 7.03 9.78
C VAL A 175 4.39 6.70 8.41
N LEU A 176 5.04 5.53 8.28
CA LEU A 176 5.61 5.07 7.02
C LEU A 176 4.50 4.84 5.99
N ASP A 177 3.37 4.27 6.41
CA ASP A 177 2.22 4.02 5.54
C ASP A 177 1.65 5.34 5.00
N LEU A 178 1.44 6.33 5.86
CA LEU A 178 1.00 7.67 5.45
C LEU A 178 2.01 8.34 4.52
N ALA A 179 3.31 8.18 4.76
CA ALA A 179 4.35 8.72 3.89
C ALA A 179 4.29 8.07 2.50
N ILE A 180 4.15 6.74 2.43
CA ILE A 180 4.02 5.98 1.17
C ILE A 180 2.73 6.38 0.44
N LEU A 181 1.59 6.50 1.14
CA LEU A 181 0.32 6.95 0.56
C LEU A 181 0.44 8.38 0.00
N ALA A 182 1.06 9.29 0.76
CA ALA A 182 1.28 10.66 0.32
C ALA A 182 2.16 10.71 -0.93
N GLU A 183 3.24 9.92 -0.98
CA GLU A 183 4.12 9.85 -2.15
C GLU A 183 3.41 9.23 -3.38
N ALA A 184 2.62 8.18 -3.17
CA ALA A 184 1.79 7.55 -4.20
C ALA A 184 0.73 8.51 -4.77
N ALA A 185 0.16 9.39 -3.95
CA ALA A 185 -0.81 10.40 -4.35
C ALA A 185 -0.16 11.64 -5.00
N ARG A 186 1.02 12.06 -4.54
CA ARG A 186 1.77 13.20 -5.09
C ARG A 186 2.15 13.01 -6.54
N THR A 187 2.47 11.79 -6.96
CA THR A 187 2.93 11.53 -8.34
C THR A 187 1.90 11.92 -9.41
N PRO A 188 0.67 11.36 -9.42
CA PRO A 188 -0.33 11.77 -10.40
C PRO A 188 -0.72 13.25 -10.29
N LEU A 189 -0.64 13.83 -9.08
CA LEU A 189 -0.89 15.26 -8.88
C LEU A 189 0.19 16.13 -9.55
N ARG A 190 1.47 15.79 -9.36
CA ARG A 190 2.60 16.49 -10.00
C ARG A 190 2.53 16.36 -11.51
N ASP A 191 2.18 15.19 -12.04
CA ASP A 191 2.03 14.99 -13.49
C ASP A 191 0.91 15.85 -14.08
N ARG A 192 -0.25 15.91 -13.39
CA ARG A 192 -1.37 16.80 -13.77
C ARG A 192 -0.95 18.27 -13.75
N LEU A 193 -0.25 18.71 -12.70
CA LEU A 193 0.23 20.09 -12.57
C LEU A 193 1.26 20.44 -13.65
N ARG A 194 2.22 19.55 -13.93
CA ARG A 194 3.21 19.73 -15.01
C ARG A 194 2.54 19.84 -16.38
N LYS A 195 1.55 18.97 -16.66
CA LYS A 195 0.79 19.01 -17.91
C LYS A 195 0.01 20.32 -18.04
N ALA A 196 -0.67 20.76 -17.00
CA ALA A 196 -1.41 22.03 -17.00
C ALA A 196 -0.49 23.25 -17.23
N ARG A 197 0.71 23.25 -16.63
CA ARG A 197 1.73 24.31 -16.87
C ARG A 197 2.24 24.30 -18.32
N ARG A 198 2.53 23.13 -18.90
CA ARG A 198 2.95 23.01 -20.31
C ARG A 198 1.87 23.51 -21.28
N THR A 199 0.61 23.19 -21.02
CA THR A 199 -0.50 23.70 -21.85
C THR A 199 -0.58 25.22 -21.80
N LYS A 200 -0.44 25.84 -20.62
CA LYS A 200 -0.37 27.32 -20.51
C LYS A 200 0.81 27.93 -21.25
N ALA A 201 1.99 27.29 -21.22
CA ALA A 201 3.17 27.78 -21.94
C ALA A 201 2.99 27.73 -23.47
N HIS A 202 2.35 26.68 -24.01
CA HIS A 202 2.05 26.58 -25.45
C HIS A 202 1.02 27.60 -25.93
N LEU A 203 0.07 27.99 -25.08
CA LEU A 203 -0.87 29.08 -25.41
C LEU A 203 -0.16 30.44 -25.44
N SER A 204 0.78 30.70 -24.53
CA SER A 204 1.55 31.95 -24.50
C SER A 204 2.55 32.08 -25.65
N ASP A 205 3.05 30.97 -26.19
CA ASP A 205 4.02 30.95 -27.30
C ASP A 205 3.33 31.09 -28.68
N ALA A 206 2.04 30.75 -28.76
CA ALA A 206 1.25 30.94 -29.98
C ALA A 206 0.92 32.43 -30.26
N ASP A 207 1.02 33.30 -29.26
CA ASP A 207 0.67 34.72 -29.36
C ASP A 207 1.85 35.64 -29.73
N HIS A 208 3.05 35.08 -30.00
CA HIS A 208 4.25 35.86 -30.34
C HIS A 208 4.79 35.64 -31.75
N ARG A 209 4.11 34.87 -32.62
CA ARG A 209 4.44 34.89 -34.05
C ARG A 209 3.76 36.08 -34.73
N PRO A 210 4.50 37.13 -35.15
CA PRO A 210 3.93 38.11 -36.07
C PRO A 210 3.51 37.39 -37.36
N PRO A 211 2.41 37.81 -38.01
CA PRO A 211 2.02 37.26 -39.29
C PRO A 211 3.12 37.55 -40.30
N ALA A 212 3.89 36.52 -40.66
CA ALA A 212 4.84 36.63 -41.76
C ALA A 212 4.04 36.94 -43.03
N CYS A 213 4.33 38.09 -43.64
CA CYS A 213 3.83 38.49 -44.94
C CYS A 213 3.88 37.31 -45.92
N ARG A 214 2.71 36.88 -46.40
CA ARG A 214 2.60 36.18 -47.68
C ARG A 214 3.15 37.12 -48.74
N ARG A 215 4.37 36.87 -49.21
CA ARG A 215 4.80 37.41 -50.50
C ARG A 215 4.05 36.64 -51.58
N VAL A 216 3.21 37.39 -52.29
CA VAL A 216 2.76 37.11 -53.65
C VAL A 216 4.01 37.26 -54.52
N ASP A 217 4.31 36.23 -55.29
CA ASP A 217 4.81 36.21 -56.68
C ASP A 217 5.43 34.84 -56.99
#